data_AF-A0A9Q6EU67-F1
#
_entry.id   AF-A0A9Q6EU67-F1
#
_cell.length_a   1.000
_cell.length_b   1.000
_cell.length_c   1.000
_cell.angle_alpha   90.00
_cell.angle_beta   90.00
_cell.angle_gamma   90.00
#
_symmetry.space_group_name_H-M   'P 1'
#
loop_
_entity.id
_entity.type
_entity.pdbx_description
1 polymer ?
#
loop_
_entity_poly.entity_id
_entity_poly.type
_entity_poly.pdbx_seq_one_letter_code
_entity_poly.pdbx_strand_id
1 'polypeptide(L)' 'LWNTIYMQAALDHLRAQGETLNDEDIARLSPLCHGHINMLGHYSFTLAELVTKGHLRPLKEASEAENVA' A
#
# COMPACT_ATOMS: atom_id res chain seq x y z
N LEU A 1 4.08 -10.80 -0.30
CA LEU A 1 4.82 -9.71 0.36
C LEU A 1 4.61 -8.39 -0.40
N TRP A 2 3.37 -7.90 -0.44
CA TRP A 2 3.03 -6.65 -1.15
C TRP A 2 2.48 -5.63 -0.16
N ASN A 3 1.61 -6.09 0.76
CA ASN A 3 1.10 -5.33 1.90
C ASN A 3 2.23 -4.64 2.68
N THR A 4 3.31 -5.35 3.03
CA THR A 4 4.43 -4.77 3.79
C THR A 4 5.11 -3.62 3.05
N ILE A 5 5.31 -3.74 1.73
CA ILE A 5 5.98 -2.72 0.91
C ILE A 5 5.12 -1.46 0.83
N TYR A 6 3.81 -1.63 0.60
CA TYR A 6 2.89 -0.50 0.50
C TYR A 6 2.59 0.17 1.83
N MET A 7 2.54 -0.59 2.93
CA MET A 7 2.43 -0.01 4.27
C MET A 7 3.65 0.86 4.60
N GLN A 8 4.87 0.41 4.27
CA GLN A 8 6.06 1.24 4.48
C GLN A 8 6.00 2.51 3.63
N ALA A 9 5.66 2.39 2.34
CA ALA A 9 5.51 3.54 1.46
C ALA A 9 4.44 4.54 1.96
N ALA A 10 3.34 4.05 2.54
CA ALA A 10 2.31 4.89 3.14
C ALA A 10 2.82 5.61 4.40
N LEU A 11 3.56 4.93 5.28
CA LEU A 11 4.18 5.56 6.45
C LEU A 11 5.18 6.65 6.05
N ASP A 12 6.00 6.40 5.03
CA ASP A 12 6.97 7.38 4.53
C ASP A 12 6.27 8.60 3.91
N HIS A 13 5.15 8.39 3.20
CA HIS A 13 4.32 9.47 2.68
C HIS A 13 3.73 10.33 3.78
N LEU A 14 3.13 9.73 4.82
CA LEU A 14 2.55 10.45 5.96
C LEU A 14 3.62 11.25 6.72
N ARG A 15 4.82 10.68 6.92
CA ARG A 15 5.96 11.42 7.51
C ARG A 15 6.38 12.61 6.67
N ALA A 16 6.41 12.47 5.35
CA ALA A 16 6.75 13.57 4.44
C ALA A 16 5.71 14.70 4.45
N GLN A 17 4.44 14.38 4.74
CA GLN A 17 3.36 15.36 4.92
C GLN A 17 3.38 16.05 6.31
N GLY A 18 4.26 15.63 7.22
CA GLY A 18 4.37 16.19 8.56
C GLY A 18 3.37 15.62 9.57
N GLU A 19 2.71 14.50 9.24
CA GLU A 19 1.81 13.81 10.18
C GLU A 19 2.59 13.20 11.35
N THR A 20 2.00 13.28 12.53
CA THR A 20 2.61 12.71 13.74
C THR A 20 2.20 11.26 13.88
N LEU A 21 3.12 10.34 13.59
CA LEU A 21 2.89 8.90 13.71
C LEU A 21 3.46 8.39 15.02
N ASN A 22 2.64 7.69 15.82
CA ASN A 22 3.10 7.04 17.04
C ASN A 22 3.82 5.72 16.71
N ASP A 23 5.02 5.54 17.24
CA ASP A 23 5.79 4.31 17.03
C ASP A 23 5.10 3.06 17.58
N GLU A 24 4.29 3.21 18.65
CA GLU A 24 3.49 2.10 19.18
C GLU A 24 2.42 1.60 18.20
N ASP A 25 1.82 2.51 17.43
CA ASP A 25 0.79 2.17 16.44
C ASP A 25 1.45 1.50 15.24
N ILE A 26 2.63 1.98 14.83
CA ILE A 26 3.45 1.34 13.80
C ILE A 26 3.84 -0.09 14.22
N ALA A 27 4.23 -0.30 15.48
CA ALA A 27 4.59 -1.61 16.00
C ALA A 27 3.42 -2.61 16.02
N ARG A 28 2.18 -2.12 16.07
CA ARG A 28 0.96 -2.95 16.00
C ARG A 28 0.50 -3.23 14.56
N LEU A 29 1.04 -2.53 13.56
CA LEU A 29 0.71 -2.79 12.15
C LEU A 29 1.23 -4.17 11.72
N SER A 30 0.31 -5.03 11.29
CA SER A 30 0.64 -6.36 10.76
C SER A 30 0.20 -6.48 9.29
N PRO A 31 1.11 -6.83 8.38
CA PRO A 31 0.80 -7.03 6.96
C PRO A 31 -0.14 -8.20 6.68
N LEU A 32 -0.34 -9.06 7.69
CA LEU A 32 -1.01 -10.35 7.59
C LEU A 32 -2.45 -10.31 8.14
N CYS A 33 -2.88 -9.20 8.74
CA CYS A 33 -4.20 -9.10 9.36
C CYS A 33 -5.35 -8.99 8.34
N HIS A 34 -5.07 -8.75 7.06
CA HIS A 34 -6.08 -8.66 5.99
C HIS A 34 -5.94 -9.78 4.96
N GLY A 35 -7.05 -10.11 4.31
CA GLY A 35 -7.11 -11.14 3.28
C GLY A 35 -6.02 -10.97 2.22
N HIS A 36 -5.28 -12.04 1.95
CA HIS A 36 -4.25 -12.06 0.92
C HIS A 36 -4.84 -12.48 -0.41
N ILE A 37 -4.44 -11.78 -1.48
CA ILE A 37 -4.72 -12.22 -2.85
C ILE A 37 -3.77 -13.37 -3.17
N ASN A 38 -4.30 -14.59 -3.22
CA ASN A 38 -3.57 -15.76 -3.71
C ASN A 38 -3.63 -15.80 -5.23
N MET A 39 -2.52 -15.51 -5.90
CA MET A 39 -2.39 -15.56 -7.36
C MET A 39 -2.15 -17.02 -7.78
N LEU A 40 -3.22 -17.76 -8.08
CA LEU A 40 -3.14 -19.14 -8.59
C LEU A 40 -3.36 -19.17 -10.10
N GLY A 41 -2.43 -19.75 -10.86
CA GLY A 41 -2.53 -19.87 -12.32
C GLY A 41 -1.75 -18.81 -13.08
N HIS A 42 -2.02 -18.69 -14.38
CA HIS A 42 -1.33 -17.75 -15.27
C HIS A 42 -2.13 -16.47 -15.42
N TYR A 43 -1.51 -15.34 -15.08
CA TYR A 43 -2.08 -14.01 -15.25
C TYR A 43 -1.25 -13.22 -16.24
N SER A 44 -1.91 -12.56 -17.20
CA SER A 44 -1.29 -11.57 -18.07
C SER A 44 -1.88 -10.21 -17.74
N PHE A 45 -1.03 -9.23 -17.50
CA PHE A 45 -1.42 -7.86 -17.23
C PHE A 45 -0.56 -6.91 -18.07
N THR A 46 -1.17 -5.85 -18.59
CA THR A 46 -0.45 -4.70 -19.13
C THR A 46 0.04 -3.87 -17.96
N LEU A 47 1.36 -3.90 -17.75
CA LEU A 47 1.99 -3.20 -16.64
C LEU A 47 2.25 -1.74 -17.04
N ALA A 48 1.87 -0.80 -16.17
CA ALA A 48 2.20 0.60 -16.38
C ALA A 48 3.72 0.77 -16.44
N GLU A 49 4.23 1.63 -17.32
CA GLU A 49 5.67 1.79 -17.57
C GLU A 49 6.47 2.07 -16.29
N LEU A 50 5.89 2.83 -15.37
CA LEU A 50 6.48 3.14 -14.07
C LEU A 50 6.72 1.88 -13.24
N VAL A 51 5.78 0.95 -13.22
CA VAL A 51 5.89 -0.31 -12.47
C VAL A 51 6.83 -1.28 -13.19
N THR A 52 6.87 -1.26 -14.53
CA THR A 52 7.87 -2.00 -15.32
C THR A 52 9.30 -1.55 -15.01
N LYS A 53 9.50 -0.27 -14.68
CA LYS A 53 10.78 0.29 -14.22
C LYS A 53 11.09 0.00 -12.74
N GLY A 54 10.23 -0.76 -12.05
CA GLY A 54 10.41 -1.14 -10.65
C GLY A 54 9.87 -0.14 -9.64
N HIS A 55 9.15 0.91 -10.07
CA HIS A 55 8.51 1.84 -9.15
C HIS A 55 7.19 1.27 -8.59
N LEU A 56 6.79 1.77 -7.42
CA LEU A 56 5.48 1.48 -6.85
C LEU A 56 4.39 2.24 -7.60
N ARG A 57 3.21 1.63 -7.73
CA ARG A 57 1.98 2.37 -8.07
C ARG A 57 1.74 3.49 -7.05
N PRO A 58 1.27 4.68 -7.48
CA PRO A 58 0.96 5.78 -6.58
C PRO A 58 -0.02 5.37 -5.47
N LEU A 59 0.11 5.99 -4.30
CA LEU A 59 -0.84 5.82 -3.19
C LEU A 59 -2.18 6.50 -3.54
N LYS A 60 -3.28 5.97 -3.02
CA LYS A 60 -4.61 6.57 -3.17
C LYS A 60 -4.75 7.73 -2.20
N GLU A 61 -5.15 8.90 -2.69
CA GLU A 61 -5.43 10.07 -1.85
C GLU A 61 -6.74 9.88 -1.09
N ALA A 62 -6.76 10.32 0.17
CA ALA A 62 -7.93 10.18 1.05
C ALA A 62 -9.16 11.00 0.61
N SER A 63 -9.03 11.86 -0.41
CA SER A 63 -10.15 12.65 -0.96
C SER A 63 -11.19 11.83 -1.72
N GLU A 64 -10.87 10.58 -2.07
CA GLU A 64 -11.84 9.60 -2.58
C GLU A 64 -12.25 8.64 -1.47
N ALA A 65 -12.89 9.20 -0.44
CA ALA A 65 -13.63 8.42 0.54
C ALA A 65 -14.71 7.62 -0.21
N GLU A 66 -14.43 6.34 -0.38
CA GLU A 66 -15.43 5.32 -0.73
C GLU A 66 -16.51 5.36 0.36
N ASN A 67 -17.61 6.06 0.06
CA ASN A 67 -18.91 5.78 0.63
C ASN A 67 -19.27 4.34 0.26
N VAL A 68 -18.90 3.39 1.11
CA VAL A 68 -19.46 2.03 1.07
C VAL A 68 -20.61 2.01 2.06
N ALA A 69 -21.80 1.93 1.47
CA ALA A 69 -23.08 1.67 2.13
C ALA A 69 -23.14 0.26 2.74
#